data_AF-A0A7G9YFP4-F1
#
_entry.id   AF-A0A7G9YFP4-F1
#
_cell.length_a   1.000
_cell.length_b   1.000
_cell.length_c   1.000
_cell.angle_alpha   90.00
_cell.angle_beta   90.00
_cell.angle_gamma   90.00
#
_symmetry.space_group_name_H-M   'P 1'
#
loop_
_entity.id
_entity.type
_entity.pdbx_description
1 polymer ?
#
loop_
_entity_poly.entity_id
_entity_poly.type
_entity_poly.pdbx_seq_one_letter_code
_entity_poly.pdbx_strand_id
1 'polypeptide(L)'
;MFPSAHFVYVKRSPGDNINSLIEGWRKPDQFAAWSYDLPETVAIDESRYTRWCFFLSDGWRKYLQSSIEEVCAFQYMAMNEAILEARKTVPTSQWTEICYEDLLQNPVEGFRQAFESAGLAFTKKLEDHCSKVLSNPYNAFSEIRLDKWRDGRNRERIESVLPKINDIAQRMGYEL
;
A
#
# COMPACT_ATOMS: atom_id res chain seq x y z
N MET A 1 24.90 -3.77 5.50
CA MET A 1 23.62 -3.49 4.82
C MET A 1 23.81 -2.24 3.97
N PHE A 2 23.24 -2.20 2.76
CA PHE A 2 23.56 -1.29 1.64
C PHE A 2 23.63 0.21 2.02
N PRO A 3 24.83 0.78 2.26
CA PRO A 3 24.95 2.15 2.78
C PRO A 3 24.57 3.23 1.75
N SER A 4 24.63 2.90 0.46
CA SER A 4 24.30 3.78 -0.66
C SER A 4 22.90 3.54 -1.22
N ALA A 5 22.02 2.82 -0.51
CA ALA A 5 20.66 2.58 -0.97
C ALA A 5 19.86 3.89 -1.06
N HIS A 6 18.97 3.98 -2.05
CA HIS A 6 17.94 5.00 -2.14
C HIS A 6 16.58 4.35 -1.89
N PHE A 7 15.77 4.95 -1.02
CA PHE A 7 14.47 4.43 -0.63
C PHE A 7 13.38 5.24 -1.32
N VAL A 8 12.53 4.54 -2.07
CA VAL A 8 11.34 5.13 -2.69
C VAL A 8 10.13 4.64 -1.92
N TYR A 9 9.48 5.55 -1.19
CA TYR A 9 8.26 5.29 -0.47
C TYR A 9 7.06 5.74 -1.29
N VAL A 10 6.18 4.80 -1.63
CA VAL A 10 4.92 5.09 -2.31
C VAL A 10 3.80 5.06 -1.28
N LYS A 11 3.16 6.20 -1.06
CA LYS A 11 1.98 6.32 -0.21
C LYS A 11 0.70 6.37 -1.03
N ARG A 12 -0.39 5.94 -0.42
CA ARG A 12 -1.72 5.93 -1.02
C ARG A 12 -2.78 6.19 0.06
N SER A 13 -3.85 6.86 -0.35
CA SER A 13 -5.04 7.07 0.48
C SER A 13 -5.56 5.75 1.06
N PRO A 14 -5.97 5.74 2.34
CA PRO A 14 -6.24 4.49 3.04
C PRO A 14 -7.44 3.73 2.50
N GLY A 15 -8.54 4.39 2.14
CA GLY A 15 -9.73 3.70 1.66
C GLY A 15 -9.45 2.85 0.42
N ASP A 16 -8.74 3.43 -0.53
CA ASP A 16 -8.36 2.79 -1.78
C ASP A 16 -7.28 1.71 -1.58
N ASN A 17 -6.34 1.91 -0.66
CA ASN A 17 -5.35 0.91 -0.28
C ASN A 17 -6.00 -0.28 0.44
N ILE A 18 -6.87 -0.05 1.43
CA ILE A 18 -7.55 -1.11 2.18
C ILE A 18 -8.45 -1.91 1.25
N ASN A 19 -9.18 -1.25 0.36
CA ASN A 19 -9.96 -1.94 -0.67
C ASN A 19 -9.07 -2.88 -1.50
N SER A 20 -7.88 -2.43 -1.90
CA SER A 20 -6.93 -3.26 -2.62
C SER A 20 -6.41 -4.45 -1.79
N LEU A 21 -6.18 -4.27 -0.49
CA LEU A 21 -5.79 -5.36 0.41
C LEU A 21 -6.91 -6.40 0.53
N ILE A 22 -8.16 -5.97 0.77
CA ILE A 22 -9.32 -6.87 0.87
C ILE A 22 -9.49 -7.69 -0.42
N GLU A 23 -9.38 -7.04 -1.58
CA GLU A 23 -9.46 -7.73 -2.88
C GLU A 23 -8.26 -8.67 -3.11
N GLY A 24 -7.07 -8.29 -2.65
CA GLY A 24 -5.87 -9.12 -2.69
C GLY A 24 -5.98 -10.39 -1.85
N TRP A 25 -6.52 -10.29 -0.62
CA TRP A 25 -6.80 -11.44 0.25
C TRP A 25 -7.77 -12.44 -0.39
N ARG A 26 -8.65 -12.00 -1.30
CA ARG A 26 -9.58 -12.87 -2.07
C ARG A 26 -8.93 -13.58 -3.25
N LYS A 27 -7.70 -13.22 -3.62
CA LYS A 27 -6.99 -13.77 -4.79
C LYS A 27 -5.69 -14.43 -4.37
N PRO A 28 -5.80 -15.49 -3.56
CA PRO A 28 -4.67 -16.11 -2.92
C PRO A 28 -3.58 -16.57 -3.90
N ASP A 29 -3.97 -17.17 -5.01
CA ASP A 29 -3.04 -17.80 -5.95
C ASP A 29 -2.33 -16.80 -6.86
N GLN A 30 -2.72 -15.52 -6.83
CA GLN A 30 -2.18 -14.47 -7.71
C GLN A 30 -1.29 -13.48 -6.97
N PHE A 31 -1.61 -13.17 -5.70
CA PHE A 31 -0.99 -12.06 -4.98
C PHE A 31 -0.47 -12.41 -3.59
N ALA A 32 -0.70 -13.63 -3.12
CA ALA A 32 -0.35 -13.94 -1.75
C ALA A 32 1.13 -14.24 -1.57
N ALA A 33 1.78 -13.41 -0.76
CA ALA A 33 2.90 -13.84 0.04
C ALA A 33 2.34 -14.57 1.28
N TRP A 34 2.13 -15.88 1.15
CA TRP A 34 1.66 -16.69 2.28
C TRP A 34 2.73 -16.80 3.35
N SER A 35 2.33 -16.52 4.59
CA SER A 35 3.05 -17.07 5.72
C SER A 35 2.68 -18.54 5.86
N TYR A 36 3.59 -19.42 5.48
CA TYR A 36 3.48 -20.86 5.75
C TYR A 36 3.97 -21.13 7.18
N ASP A 37 3.45 -22.20 7.79
CA ASP A 37 3.91 -22.72 9.08
C ASP A 37 3.87 -21.71 10.23
N LEU A 38 2.83 -20.85 10.24
CA LEU A 38 2.54 -20.02 11.40
C LEU A 38 2.20 -20.93 12.60
N PRO A 39 2.72 -20.63 13.80
CA PRO A 39 2.42 -21.43 15.00
C PRO A 39 0.96 -21.28 15.48
N GLU A 40 0.23 -20.29 14.95
CA GLU A 40 -1.13 -19.97 15.34
C GLU A 40 -2.12 -20.38 14.25
N THR A 41 -3.36 -20.72 14.66
CA THR A 41 -4.47 -20.92 13.72
C THR A 41 -5.05 -19.57 13.29
N VAL A 42 -5.06 -19.31 11.99
CA VAL A 42 -5.72 -18.14 11.38
C VAL A 42 -7.17 -18.49 11.08
N ALA A 43 -8.11 -17.67 11.54
CA ALA A 43 -9.55 -17.85 11.41
C ALA A 43 -10.26 -16.50 11.12
N ILE A 44 -9.71 -15.73 10.18
CA ILE A 44 -10.15 -14.37 9.83
C ILE A 44 -11.46 -14.44 9.03
N ASP A 45 -12.34 -13.45 9.24
CA ASP A 45 -13.64 -13.31 8.56
C ASP A 45 -14.48 -14.59 8.70
N GLU A 46 -14.67 -15.04 9.94
CA GLU A 46 -15.39 -16.28 10.28
C GLU A 46 -14.75 -17.53 9.64
N SER A 47 -13.43 -17.66 9.74
CA SER A 47 -12.64 -18.73 9.12
C SER A 47 -12.70 -18.79 7.58
N ARG A 48 -13.23 -17.76 6.92
CA ARG A 48 -13.15 -17.64 5.46
C ARG A 48 -11.70 -17.57 4.98
N TYR A 49 -10.82 -16.95 5.77
CA TYR A 49 -9.39 -16.89 5.50
C TYR A 49 -8.63 -17.64 6.60
N THR A 50 -8.02 -18.77 6.22
CA THR A 50 -7.32 -19.69 7.13
C THR A 50 -5.80 -19.61 7.06
N ARG A 51 -5.28 -18.66 6.28
CA ARG A 51 -3.85 -18.39 6.13
C ARG A 51 -3.64 -16.88 6.11
N TRP A 52 -2.54 -16.43 6.67
CA TRP A 52 -2.21 -15.01 6.65
C TRP A 52 -1.60 -14.61 5.31
N CYS A 53 -2.17 -13.58 4.68
CA CYS A 53 -1.69 -13.00 3.43
C CYS A 53 -1.02 -11.64 3.67
N PHE A 54 -0.03 -11.30 2.84
CA PHE A 54 0.75 -10.05 2.90
C PHE A 54 1.63 -9.94 4.15
N PHE A 55 1.98 -8.70 4.51
CA PHE A 55 2.94 -8.39 5.57
C PHE A 55 2.46 -8.91 6.92
N LEU A 56 3.37 -9.60 7.61
CA LEU A 56 3.19 -10.11 8.96
C LEU A 56 3.97 -9.20 9.92
N SER A 57 3.29 -8.22 10.50
CA SER A 57 3.87 -7.25 11.45
C SER A 57 3.70 -7.69 12.90
N ASP A 58 4.51 -7.13 13.80
CA ASP A 58 4.31 -7.29 15.23
C ASP A 58 2.89 -6.94 15.65
N GLY A 59 2.30 -7.77 16.53
CA GLY A 59 0.91 -7.64 16.95
C GLY A 59 -0.12 -8.38 16.09
N TRP A 60 0.26 -8.99 14.96
CA TRP A 60 -0.65 -9.72 14.05
C TRP A 60 -1.54 -10.76 14.75
N ARG A 61 -1.03 -11.41 15.80
CA ARG A 61 -1.78 -12.43 16.58
C ARG A 61 -3.08 -11.91 17.18
N LYS A 62 -3.21 -10.60 17.40
CA LYS A 62 -4.44 -9.96 17.91
C LYS A 62 -5.59 -10.00 16.89
N TYR A 63 -5.29 -10.27 15.61
CA TYR A 63 -6.23 -10.21 14.50
C TYR A 63 -6.57 -11.58 13.92
N LEU A 64 -6.18 -12.68 14.57
CA LEU A 64 -6.38 -14.06 14.10
C LEU A 64 -7.85 -14.43 13.85
N GLN A 65 -8.78 -13.75 14.53
CA GLN A 65 -10.23 -13.99 14.43
C GLN A 65 -11.00 -12.72 14.03
N SER A 66 -10.29 -11.67 13.61
CA SER A 66 -10.90 -10.39 13.21
C SER A 66 -11.57 -10.49 11.85
N SER A 67 -12.38 -9.47 11.52
CA SER A 67 -12.88 -9.28 10.16
C SER A 67 -11.75 -8.84 9.21
N ILE A 68 -11.92 -9.04 7.89
CA ILE A 68 -10.84 -8.75 6.95
C ILE A 68 -10.51 -7.25 6.85
N GLU A 69 -11.47 -6.35 7.06
CA GLU A 69 -11.21 -4.91 7.11
C GLU A 69 -10.33 -4.51 8.31
N GLU A 70 -10.50 -5.16 9.46
CA GLU A 70 -9.67 -4.88 10.64
C GLU A 70 -8.23 -5.36 10.41
N VAL A 71 -8.07 -6.54 9.81
CA VAL A 71 -6.77 -7.07 9.42
C VAL A 71 -6.09 -6.14 8.41
N CYS A 72 -6.81 -5.70 7.37
CA CYS A 72 -6.26 -4.82 6.34
C CYS A 72 -5.93 -3.42 6.89
N ALA A 73 -6.74 -2.87 7.79
CA ALA A 73 -6.46 -1.62 8.47
C ALA A 73 -5.22 -1.73 9.36
N PHE A 74 -5.06 -2.85 10.08
CA PHE A 74 -3.85 -3.14 10.84
C PHE A 74 -2.61 -3.24 9.95
N GLN A 75 -2.68 -3.96 8.83
CA GLN A 75 -1.57 -4.09 7.89
C GLN A 75 -1.17 -2.73 7.29
N TYR A 76 -2.16 -1.90 6.92
CA TYR A 76 -1.92 -0.54 6.44
C TYR A 76 -1.23 0.32 7.49
N MET A 77 -1.75 0.32 8.72
CA MET A 77 -1.21 1.10 9.84
C MET A 77 0.21 0.66 10.18
N ALA A 78 0.42 -0.63 10.46
CA ALA A 78 1.70 -1.16 10.91
C ALA A 78 2.81 -0.96 9.87
N MET A 79 2.50 -1.11 8.57
CA MET A 79 3.47 -0.87 7.50
C MET A 79 3.86 0.60 7.44
N ASN A 80 2.89 1.51 7.39
CA ASN A 80 3.17 2.94 7.26
C ASN A 80 3.83 3.50 8.52
N GLU A 81 3.46 3.04 9.72
CA GLU A 81 4.16 3.40 10.95
C GLU A 81 5.64 3.00 10.89
N ALA A 82 5.93 1.75 10.51
CA ALA A 82 7.31 1.28 10.40
C ALA A 82 8.12 2.09 9.38
N ILE A 83 7.51 2.43 8.23
CA ILE A 83 8.14 3.27 7.20
C ILE A 83 8.40 4.68 7.71
N LEU A 84 7.44 5.32 8.37
CA LEU A 84 7.58 6.68 8.91
C LEU A 84 8.61 6.75 10.05
N GLU A 85 8.70 5.71 10.89
CA GLU A 85 9.76 5.62 11.89
C GLU A 85 11.13 5.42 11.24
N ALA A 86 11.23 4.55 10.22
CA ALA A 86 12.47 4.36 9.47
C ALA A 86 12.93 5.65 8.79
N ARG A 87 12.00 6.43 8.21
CA ARG A 87 12.28 7.71 7.55
C ARG A 87 13.06 8.69 8.44
N LYS A 88 12.82 8.68 9.76
CA LYS A 88 13.53 9.55 10.72
C LYS A 88 15.03 9.26 10.79
N THR A 89 15.44 8.07 10.37
CA THR A 89 16.84 7.61 10.41
C THR A 89 17.53 7.63 9.05
N VAL A 90 16.78 7.82 7.96
CA VAL A 90 17.30 7.84 6.58
C VAL A 90 17.66 9.28 6.17
N PRO A 91 18.87 9.53 5.64
CA PRO A 91 19.23 10.83 5.08
C PRO A 91 18.24 11.28 4.01
N THR A 92 17.85 12.55 4.02
CA THR A 92 16.90 13.09 3.03
C THR A 92 17.35 12.89 1.59
N SER A 93 18.65 12.89 1.32
CA SER A 93 19.20 12.62 -0.03
C SER A 93 19.04 11.17 -0.49
N GLN A 94 18.66 10.25 0.40
CA GLN A 94 18.42 8.83 0.10
C GLN A 94 16.93 8.48 0.13
N TRP A 95 16.04 9.48 0.10
CA TRP A 95 14.60 9.26 0.24
C TRP A 95 13.82 10.02 -0.83
N THR A 96 12.94 9.30 -1.52
CA THR A 96 11.89 9.88 -2.35
C THR A 96 10.54 9.43 -1.83
N GLU A 97 9.62 10.36 -1.64
CA GLU A 97 8.22 10.07 -1.37
C GLU A 97 7.40 10.29 -2.64
N ILE A 98 6.55 9.33 -2.98
CA ILE A 98 5.63 9.39 -4.11
C ILE A 98 4.21 9.27 -3.57
N CYS A 99 3.40 10.29 -3.81
CA CYS A 99 1.95 10.22 -3.64
C CYS A 99 1.34 9.51 -4.84
N TYR A 100 0.69 8.37 -4.62
CA TYR A 100 0.05 7.61 -5.71
C TYR A 100 -0.94 8.48 -6.48
N GLU A 101 -1.70 9.31 -5.78
CA GLU A 101 -2.71 10.20 -6.36
C GLU A 101 -2.09 11.25 -7.31
N ASP A 102 -0.95 11.83 -6.93
CA ASP A 102 -0.22 12.79 -7.78
C ASP A 102 0.39 12.10 -9.00
N LEU A 103 0.87 10.87 -8.83
CA LEU A 103 1.41 10.06 -9.92
C LEU A 103 0.34 9.72 -10.96
N LEU A 104 -0.93 9.56 -10.56
CA LEU A 104 -2.03 9.37 -11.51
C LEU A 104 -2.34 10.63 -12.31
N GLN A 105 -2.13 11.81 -11.74
CA GLN A 105 -2.39 13.08 -12.42
C GLN A 105 -1.25 13.46 -13.36
N ASN A 106 0.00 13.25 -12.93
CA ASN A 106 1.19 13.60 -13.71
C ASN A 106 2.26 12.51 -13.61
N PRO A 107 2.07 11.36 -14.29
CA PRO A 107 2.95 10.20 -14.17
C PRO A 107 4.38 10.51 -14.64
N VAL A 108 4.52 11.26 -15.73
CA VAL A 108 5.85 11.60 -16.28
C VAL A 108 6.67 12.40 -15.27
N GLU A 109 6.08 13.42 -14.67
CA GLU A 109 6.79 14.26 -13.71
C GLU A 109 7.07 13.52 -12.40
N GLY A 110 6.10 12.76 -11.88
CA GLY A 110 6.29 11.99 -10.65
C GLY A 110 7.41 10.96 -10.78
N PHE A 111 7.50 10.26 -11.91
CA PHE A 111 8.63 9.36 -12.18
C PHE A 111 9.94 10.11 -12.43
N ARG A 112 9.93 11.24 -13.15
CA ARG A 112 11.13 12.07 -13.36
C ARG A 112 11.75 12.47 -12.03
N GLN A 113 10.95 13.05 -11.13
CA GLN A 113 11.41 13.49 -9.81
C GLN A 113 12.00 12.33 -9.00
N ALA A 114 11.38 11.14 -9.07
CA ALA A 114 11.89 9.97 -8.39
C ALA A 114 13.25 9.49 -8.91
N PHE A 115 13.44 9.49 -10.23
CA PHE A 115 14.73 9.15 -10.86
C PHE A 115 15.81 10.17 -10.52
N GLU A 116 15.51 11.46 -10.70
CA GLU A 116 16.47 12.55 -10.45
C GLU A 116 16.89 12.60 -8.99
N SER A 117 15.95 12.41 -8.05
CA SER A 117 16.24 12.34 -6.61
C SER A 117 17.14 11.16 -6.25
N ALA A 118 17.05 10.06 -6.99
CA ALA A 118 17.93 8.90 -6.84
C ALA A 118 19.26 9.04 -7.60
N GLY A 119 19.54 10.19 -8.23
CA GLY A 119 20.73 10.43 -9.04
C GLY A 119 20.75 9.64 -10.36
N LEU A 120 19.59 9.23 -10.86
CA LEU A 120 19.44 8.44 -12.09
C LEU A 120 18.99 9.33 -13.25
N ALA A 121 19.43 8.98 -14.47
CA ALA A 121 19.02 9.69 -15.67
C ALA A 121 17.59 9.33 -16.09
N PHE A 122 16.73 10.34 -16.24
CA PHE A 122 15.39 10.17 -16.80
C PHE A 122 15.40 10.34 -18.33
N THR A 123 15.63 9.24 -19.04
CA THR A 123 15.78 9.24 -20.51
C THR A 123 14.46 9.48 -21.24
N LYS A 124 14.54 9.89 -22.52
CA LYS A 124 13.36 10.04 -23.38
C LYS A 124 12.53 8.76 -23.51
N LYS A 125 13.17 7.58 -23.50
CA LYS A 125 12.48 6.29 -23.50
C LYS A 125 11.63 6.09 -22.23
N LEU A 126 12.14 6.51 -21.07
CA LEU A 126 11.38 6.44 -19.81
C LEU A 126 10.22 7.44 -19.83
N GLU A 127 10.47 8.66 -20.29
CA GLU A 127 9.41 9.67 -20.47
C GLU A 127 8.26 9.15 -21.34
N ASP A 128 8.58 8.58 -22.50
CA ASP A 128 7.59 8.03 -23.41
C ASP A 128 6.83 6.84 -22.80
N HIS A 129 7.51 6.00 -22.00
CA HIS A 129 6.87 4.91 -21.26
C HIS A 129 5.91 5.45 -20.18
N CYS A 130 6.37 6.39 -19.34
CA CYS A 130 5.59 7.00 -18.28
C CYS A 130 4.37 7.75 -18.83
N SER A 131 4.46 8.37 -20.00
CA SER A 131 3.33 9.04 -20.66
C SER A 131 2.17 8.10 -21.01
N LYS A 132 2.43 6.79 -21.10
CA LYS A 132 1.46 5.75 -21.47
C LYS A 132 1.14 4.80 -20.33
N VAL A 133 1.73 4.98 -19.14
CA VAL A 133 1.67 3.98 -18.06
C VAL A 133 0.24 3.66 -17.61
N LEU A 134 -0.65 4.66 -17.60
CA LEU A 134 -2.05 4.50 -17.20
C LEU A 134 -2.88 3.74 -18.24
N SER A 135 -2.45 3.73 -19.50
CA SER A 135 -3.10 3.00 -20.59
C SER A 135 -2.73 1.51 -20.64
N ASN A 136 -1.67 1.11 -19.93
CA ASN A 136 -1.18 -0.26 -19.86
C ASN A 136 -1.04 -0.71 -18.40
N PRO A 137 -2.15 -0.81 -17.65
CA PRO A 137 -2.10 -1.20 -16.25
C PRO A 137 -1.51 -2.61 -16.10
N TYR A 138 -0.47 -2.74 -15.27
CA TYR A 138 0.01 -4.04 -14.81
C TYR A 138 -0.85 -4.49 -13.62
N ASN A 139 -1.48 -5.65 -13.72
CA ASN A 139 -2.23 -6.29 -12.62
C ASN A 139 -3.31 -5.40 -11.96
N ALA A 140 -3.97 -4.51 -12.70
CA ALA A 140 -5.05 -3.71 -12.13
C ALA A 140 -6.34 -4.52 -11.96
N PHE A 141 -6.91 -4.50 -10.75
CA PHE A 141 -8.16 -5.16 -10.41
C PHE A 141 -9.41 -4.49 -11.00
N SER A 142 -9.27 -3.24 -11.39
CA SER A 142 -10.35 -2.34 -11.79
C SER A 142 -9.76 -1.17 -12.57
N GLU A 143 -10.64 -0.33 -13.10
CA GLU A 143 -10.27 1.00 -13.61
C GLU A 143 -9.34 1.74 -12.62
N ILE A 144 -8.30 2.39 -13.16
CA ILE A 144 -7.41 3.25 -12.40
C ILE A 144 -8.19 4.54 -12.12
N ARG A 145 -8.81 4.60 -10.94
CA ARG A 145 -9.61 5.73 -10.50
C ARG A 145 -9.39 5.96 -9.01
N LEU A 146 -9.39 7.22 -8.61
CA LEU A 146 -9.40 7.63 -7.21
C LEU A 146 -10.72 7.27 -6.55
N ASP A 147 -10.66 7.03 -5.24
CA ASP A 147 -11.83 6.78 -4.38
C ASP A 147 -12.77 5.67 -4.87
N LYS A 148 -12.26 4.70 -5.62
CA LYS A 148 -13.06 3.58 -6.13
C LYS A 148 -13.68 2.74 -5.03
N TRP A 149 -13.10 2.77 -3.84
CA TRP A 149 -13.63 2.09 -2.67
C TRP A 149 -15.04 2.59 -2.27
N ARG A 150 -15.37 3.86 -2.53
CA ARG A 150 -16.65 4.49 -2.14
C ARG A 150 -17.86 3.93 -2.87
N ASP A 151 -17.67 3.45 -4.10
CA ASP A 151 -18.74 2.85 -4.93
C ASP A 151 -18.68 1.31 -4.90
N GLY A 152 -17.76 0.74 -4.13
CA GLY A 152 -17.45 -0.69 -4.14
C GLY A 152 -18.17 -1.50 -3.06
N ARG A 153 -18.21 -2.82 -3.26
CA ARG A 153 -18.79 -3.80 -2.31
C ARG A 153 -18.14 -3.82 -0.92
N ASN A 154 -16.98 -3.20 -0.74
CA ASN A 154 -16.27 -3.15 0.53
C ASN A 154 -16.47 -1.81 1.26
N ARG A 155 -17.29 -0.88 0.72
CA ARG A 155 -17.48 0.47 1.27
C ARG A 155 -17.78 0.47 2.77
N GLU A 156 -18.86 -0.17 3.20
CA GLU A 156 -19.29 -0.17 4.60
C GLU A 156 -18.23 -0.78 5.54
N ARG A 157 -17.53 -1.83 5.07
CA ARG A 157 -16.43 -2.45 5.80
C ARG A 157 -15.25 -1.48 5.94
N ILE A 158 -14.95 -0.70 4.91
CA ILE A 158 -13.85 0.27 4.97
C ILE A 158 -14.22 1.46 5.85
N GLU A 159 -15.44 2.00 5.72
CA GLU A 159 -15.94 3.10 6.56
C GLU A 159 -15.84 2.77 8.06
N SER A 160 -16.09 1.51 8.45
CA SER A 160 -16.01 1.10 9.86
C SER A 160 -14.61 1.11 10.46
N VAL A 161 -13.55 1.03 9.63
CA VAL A 161 -12.15 0.98 10.08
C VAL A 161 -11.35 2.25 9.81
N LEU A 162 -11.81 3.15 8.92
CA LEU A 162 -11.14 4.42 8.64
C LEU A 162 -10.84 5.24 9.91
N PRO A 163 -11.76 5.39 10.89
CA PRO A 163 -11.46 6.13 12.12
C PRO A 163 -10.27 5.56 12.90
N LYS A 164 -10.04 4.24 12.85
CA LYS A 164 -8.96 3.57 13.58
C LYS A 164 -7.56 3.92 13.04
N ILE A 165 -7.48 4.37 11.80
CA ILE A 165 -6.22 4.66 11.11
C ILE A 165 -6.08 6.15 10.75
N ASN A 166 -6.92 7.00 11.33
CA ASN A 166 -6.90 8.43 11.05
C ASN A 166 -5.56 9.07 11.45
N ASP A 167 -4.97 8.69 12.59
CA ASP A 167 -3.66 9.22 13.02
C ASP A 167 -2.57 8.97 11.97
N ILE A 168 -2.43 7.71 11.53
CA ILE A 168 -1.40 7.37 10.54
C ILE A 168 -1.69 8.02 9.18
N ALA A 169 -2.96 8.12 8.77
CA ALA A 169 -3.34 8.81 7.53
C ALA A 169 -2.96 10.30 7.56
N GLN A 170 -3.24 11.00 8.67
CA GLN A 170 -2.86 12.40 8.86
C GLN A 170 -1.34 12.59 8.84
N ARG A 171 -0.59 11.70 9.49
CA ARG A 171 0.89 11.71 9.44
C ARG A 171 1.45 11.47 8.04
N MET A 172 0.72 10.75 7.19
CA MET A 172 1.03 10.57 5.77
C MET A 172 0.55 11.74 4.89
N GLY A 173 -0.18 12.71 5.44
CA GLY A 173 -0.71 13.87 4.74
C GLY A 173 -2.06 13.64 4.06
N TYR A 174 -2.86 12.68 4.52
CA TYR A 174 -4.23 12.44 4.06
C TYR A 174 -5.26 12.96 5.06
N GLU A 175 -6.37 13.49 4.54
CA GLU A 175 -7.57 13.84 5.31
C GLU A 175 -8.66 12.79 5.01
N LEU A 176 -9.34 12.27 6.04
CA LEU A 176 -10.34 11.19 5.94
C LEU A 176 -11.78 11.69 6.05
#